data_AF-A0A7X6WRI2-F1
#
_entry.id   AF-A0A7X6WRI2-F1
#
_cell.length_a   1.000
_cell.length_b   1.000
_cell.length_c   1.000
_cell.angle_alpha   90.00
_cell.angle_beta   90.00
_cell.angle_gamma   90.00
#
_symmetry.space_group_name_H-M   'P 1'
#
loop_
_entity.id
_entity.type
_entity.pdbx_description
1 polymer ?
#
loop_
_entity_poly.entity_id
_entity_poly.type
_entity_poly.pdbx_seq_one_letter_code
_entity_poly.pdbx_strand_id
1 'polypeptide(L)'
;MNFFDINNSEIKNRLIFENNLVFAFPSNRPIVSGHILICPKKIVATINELTQEELLAIFDLQKKLRSSLLKVFDAKGFNYAWNEGVLSGQTVNHLHLHILPRIKNDTGITKYEPREFLYRPGIRPISPEKELIEIASLVKNNL
;
A
#
# COMPACT_ATOMS: atom_id res chain seq x y z
N MET A 1 -1.11 -21.50 1.78
CA MET A 1 -0.54 -20.17 1.48
C MET A 1 -1.44 -19.13 2.13
N ASN A 2 -0.91 -18.17 2.88
CA ASN A 2 -1.73 -17.15 3.52
C ASN A 2 -2.12 -16.09 2.48
N PHE A 3 -3.41 -15.99 2.19
CA PHE A 3 -4.02 -14.95 1.38
C PHE A 3 -5.10 -14.26 2.20
N PHE A 4 -5.35 -12.98 1.94
CA PHE A 4 -6.52 -12.31 2.50
C PHE A 4 -7.76 -12.74 1.75
N ASP A 5 -8.61 -13.57 2.36
CA ASP A 5 -9.88 -14.00 1.78
C ASP A 5 -11.03 -13.27 2.46
N ILE A 6 -11.92 -12.67 1.68
CA ILE A 6 -13.14 -12.06 2.21
C ILE A 6 -14.01 -13.11 2.94
N ASN A 7 -13.90 -14.40 2.63
CA ASN A 7 -14.61 -15.48 3.30
C ASN A 7 -14.08 -15.84 4.69
N ASN A 8 -12.90 -15.36 5.05
CA ASN A 8 -12.38 -15.53 6.40
C ASN A 8 -13.26 -14.77 7.42
N SER A 9 -13.72 -15.47 8.45
CA SER A 9 -14.64 -14.93 9.46
C SER A 9 -14.06 -13.72 10.21
N GLU A 10 -12.76 -13.73 10.53
CA GLU A 10 -12.10 -12.61 11.19
C GLU A 10 -12.10 -11.36 10.31
N ILE A 11 -11.88 -11.52 9.00
CA ILE A 11 -11.94 -10.41 8.03
C ILE A 11 -13.37 -9.90 7.88
N LYS A 12 -14.36 -10.80 7.72
CA LYS A 12 -15.79 -10.42 7.63
C LYS A 12 -16.23 -9.60 8.84
N ASN A 13 -15.82 -9.99 10.04
CA ASN A 13 -16.22 -9.32 11.28
C ASN A 13 -15.69 -7.88 11.42
N ARG A 14 -14.67 -7.49 10.65
CA ARG A 14 -14.04 -6.17 10.69
C ARG A 14 -14.07 -5.45 9.33
N LEU A 15 -14.98 -5.87 8.47
CA LEU A 15 -15.13 -5.32 7.13
C LEU A 15 -15.58 -3.86 7.19
N ILE A 16 -14.88 -2.99 6.47
CA ILE A 16 -15.21 -1.56 6.38
C ILE A 16 -16.05 -1.31 5.13
N PHE A 17 -15.69 -1.98 4.04
CA PHE A 17 -16.34 -1.85 2.75
C PHE A 17 -16.12 -3.10 1.92
N GLU A 18 -17.08 -3.42 1.07
CA GLU A 18 -16.99 -4.45 0.04
C GLU A 18 -17.86 -4.07 -1.16
N ASN A 19 -17.38 -4.35 -2.36
CA ASN A 19 -18.19 -4.39 -3.57
C ASN A 19 -17.82 -5.64 -4.39
N ASN A 20 -18.21 -5.70 -5.67
CA ASN A 20 -17.95 -6.87 -6.52
C ASN A 20 -16.46 -7.10 -6.83
N LEU A 21 -15.59 -6.09 -6.67
CA LEU A 21 -14.19 -6.14 -7.10
C LEU A 21 -13.19 -6.05 -5.96
N VAL A 22 -13.51 -5.33 -4.89
CA VAL A 22 -12.58 -5.01 -3.80
C VAL A 22 -13.25 -5.06 -2.44
N PHE A 23 -12.44 -5.21 -1.40
CA PHE A 23 -12.85 -5.11 0.00
C PHE A 23 -11.77 -4.43 0.83
N ALA A 24 -12.15 -3.87 1.98
CA ALA A 24 -11.23 -3.20 2.89
C ALA A 24 -11.51 -3.51 4.36
N PHE A 25 -10.43 -3.63 5.14
CA PHE A 25 -10.48 -4.02 6.54
C PHE A 25 -9.21 -3.52 7.28
N PRO A 26 -9.25 -3.32 8.61
CA PRO A 26 -8.08 -2.88 9.37
C PRO A 26 -7.01 -3.98 9.45
N SER A 27 -5.74 -3.58 9.40
CA SER A 27 -4.62 -4.50 9.64
C SER A 27 -4.70 -5.07 11.06
N ASN A 28 -4.39 -6.37 11.23
CA ASN A 28 -4.26 -6.97 12.57
C ASN A 28 -2.96 -6.55 13.29
N ARG A 29 -1.99 -5.98 12.56
CA ARG A 29 -0.74 -5.45 13.09
C ARG A 29 -0.56 -4.01 12.59
N PRO A 30 -1.33 -3.06 13.13
CA PRO A 30 -1.32 -1.68 12.65
C PRO A 30 -0.02 -0.95 13.04
N ILE A 31 0.69 -0.42 12.03
CA ILE A 31 1.81 0.53 12.22
C ILE A 31 1.35 1.81 12.94
N VAL A 32 0.17 2.33 12.57
CA VAL A 32 -0.50 3.49 13.17
C VAL A 32 -1.98 3.19 13.33
N SER A 33 -2.62 3.90 14.27
CA SER A 33 -4.08 3.85 14.41
C SER A 33 -4.77 4.22 13.08
N GLY A 34 -5.75 3.42 12.66
CA GLY A 34 -6.43 3.61 11.37
C GLY A 34 -5.73 2.99 10.16
N HIS A 35 -4.68 2.18 10.35
CA HIS A 35 -4.05 1.40 9.27
C HIS A 35 -5.03 0.38 8.68
N ILE A 36 -5.44 0.62 7.44
CA ILE A 36 -6.38 -0.22 6.68
C ILE A 36 -5.67 -0.87 5.48
N LEU A 37 -6.14 -2.04 5.10
CA LEU A 37 -5.77 -2.76 3.88
C LEU A 37 -6.94 -2.73 2.90
N ILE A 38 -6.65 -2.47 1.62
CA ILE A 38 -7.58 -2.61 0.50
C ILE A 38 -7.09 -3.77 -0.37
N CYS A 39 -7.93 -4.77 -0.59
CA CYS A 39 -7.59 -5.95 -1.39
C CYS A 39 -8.57 -6.11 -2.56
N PRO A 40 -8.12 -6.62 -3.73
CA PRO A 40 -9.03 -7.16 -4.73
C PRO A 40 -9.71 -8.42 -4.19
N LYS A 41 -10.91 -8.74 -4.68
CA LYS A 41 -11.57 -10.02 -4.38
C LYS A 41 -10.89 -11.18 -5.09
N LYS A 42 -10.40 -10.95 -6.30
CA LYS A 42 -9.59 -11.91 -7.06
C LYS A 42 -8.24 -12.06 -6.36
N ILE A 43 -7.88 -13.29 -6.01
CA ILE A 43 -6.58 -13.60 -5.40
C ILE A 43 -5.49 -13.43 -6.45
N VAL A 44 -4.73 -12.36 -6.34
CA VAL A 44 -3.57 -12.05 -7.21
C VAL A 44 -2.37 -11.65 -6.36
N ALA A 45 -1.15 -11.95 -6.79
CA ALA A 45 0.05 -11.57 -6.04
C ALA A 45 0.54 -10.16 -6.41
N THR A 46 0.37 -9.76 -7.66
CA THR A 46 0.97 -8.57 -8.26
C THR A 46 -0.07 -7.68 -8.95
N ILE A 47 0.29 -6.42 -9.19
CA ILE A 47 -0.55 -5.43 -9.87
C ILE A 47 -0.82 -5.81 -11.33
N ASN A 48 0.12 -6.49 -11.99
CA ASN A 48 0.00 -6.90 -13.40
C ASN A 48 -1.06 -7.98 -13.63
N GLU A 49 -1.48 -8.66 -12.56
CA GLU A 49 -2.57 -9.64 -12.62
C GLU A 49 -3.95 -8.99 -12.47
N LEU A 50 -4.03 -7.70 -12.12
CA LEU A 50 -5.29 -6.97 -12.04
C LEU A 50 -5.83 -6.64 -13.43
N THR A 51 -7.16 -6.63 -13.53
CA THR A 51 -7.87 -5.95 -14.61
C THR A 51 -7.88 -4.44 -14.36
N GLN A 52 -8.13 -3.66 -15.42
CA GLN A 52 -8.27 -2.21 -15.32
C GLN A 52 -9.39 -1.81 -14.33
N GLU A 53 -10.48 -2.55 -14.31
CA GLU A 53 -11.63 -2.31 -13.44
C GLU A 53 -11.28 -2.53 -11.96
N GLU A 54 -10.54 -3.60 -11.65
CA GLU A 54 -10.08 -3.87 -10.28
C GLU A 54 -9.10 -2.79 -9.81
N LEU A 55 -8.16 -2.38 -10.67
CA LEU A 55 -7.22 -1.30 -10.36
C LEU A 55 -7.95 0.01 -10.03
N LEU A 56 -8.91 0.41 -10.86
CA LEU A 56 -9.74 1.59 -10.63
C LEU A 56 -10.54 1.48 -9.33
N ALA A 57 -11.13 0.31 -9.06
CA ALA A 57 -11.90 0.06 -7.84
C ALA A 57 -11.05 0.21 -6.57
N ILE A 58 -9.78 -0.23 -6.58
CA ILE A 58 -8.84 -0.04 -5.47
C ILE A 58 -8.62 1.47 -5.21
N PHE A 59 -8.33 2.25 -6.25
CA PHE A 59 -8.05 3.68 -6.11
C PHE A 59 -9.29 4.50 -5.73
N ASP A 60 -10.47 4.13 -6.24
CA ASP A 60 -11.71 4.79 -5.84
C ASP A 60 -12.05 4.51 -4.37
N LEU A 61 -11.82 3.27 -3.91
CA LEU A 61 -11.98 2.95 -2.49
C LEU A 61 -10.94 3.67 -1.62
N GLN A 62 -9.69 3.78 -2.08
CA GLN A 62 -8.65 4.56 -1.39
C GLN A 62 -9.08 6.02 -1.20
N LYS A 63 -9.64 6.68 -2.22
CA LYS A 63 -10.14 8.07 -2.12
C LYS A 63 -11.29 8.19 -1.11
N LYS A 64 -12.22 7.24 -1.10
CA LYS A 64 -13.33 7.18 -0.13
C LYS A 64 -12.80 7.02 1.30
N LEU A 65 -11.92 6.06 1.53
CA LEU A 65 -11.33 5.79 2.85
C LEU A 65 -10.47 6.95 3.34
N ARG A 66 -9.68 7.59 2.47
CA ARG A 66 -8.93 8.81 2.82
C ARG A 66 -9.86 9.88 3.40
N SER A 67 -10.99 10.14 2.77
CA SER A 67 -11.95 11.15 3.22
C SER A 67 -12.55 10.82 4.59
N SER A 68 -12.79 9.53 4.87
CA SER A 68 -13.23 9.07 6.19
C SER A 68 -12.13 9.21 7.25
N LEU A 69 -10.92 8.76 6.94
CA LEU A 69 -9.78 8.77 7.85
C LEU A 69 -9.32 10.19 8.23
N LEU A 70 -9.44 11.16 7.32
CA LEU A 70 -9.23 12.58 7.63
C LEU A 70 -10.11 13.05 8.79
N LYS A 71 -11.39 12.63 8.80
CA LYS A 71 -12.37 13.05 9.81
C LYS A 71 -12.22 12.27 11.11
N VAL A 72 -12.05 10.96 11.02
CA VAL A 72 -12.09 10.04 12.17
C VAL A 72 -10.79 10.08 12.98
N PHE A 73 -9.64 10.20 12.31
CA PHE A 73 -8.32 10.14 12.96
C PHE A 73 -7.60 11.50 12.99
N ASP A 74 -8.28 12.59 12.61
CA ASP A 74 -7.69 13.91 12.41
C ASP A 74 -6.38 13.87 11.59
N ALA A 75 -6.34 12.99 10.58
CA ALA A 75 -5.14 12.73 9.81
C ALA A 75 -4.66 14.02 9.13
N LYS A 76 -3.36 14.31 9.22
CA LYS A 76 -2.70 15.46 8.57
C LYS A 76 -1.89 15.03 7.34
N GLY A 77 -1.73 13.74 7.12
CA GLY A 77 -1.04 13.16 5.98
C GLY A 77 -1.40 11.69 5.81
N PHE A 78 -0.87 11.06 4.76
CA PHE A 78 -1.07 9.64 4.52
C PHE A 78 0.19 9.02 3.94
N ASN A 79 0.48 7.78 4.31
CA ASN A 79 1.32 6.90 3.52
C ASN A 79 0.46 5.84 2.85
N TYR A 80 0.81 5.55 1.59
CA TYR A 80 0.23 4.49 0.80
C TYR A 80 1.36 3.54 0.42
N ALA A 81 1.12 2.25 0.52
CA ALA A 81 2.12 1.23 0.26
C ALA A 81 1.47 -0.02 -0.30
N TRP A 82 2.12 -0.68 -1.22
CA TRP A 82 1.94 -2.11 -1.44
C TRP A 82 3.30 -2.71 -1.72
N ASN A 83 3.45 -3.99 -1.43
CA ASN A 83 4.69 -4.72 -1.65
C ASN A 83 4.44 -5.84 -2.66
N GLU A 84 5.35 -5.99 -3.63
CA GLU A 84 5.31 -7.04 -4.64
C GLU A 84 6.63 -7.83 -4.60
N GLY A 85 6.53 -9.13 -4.35
CA GLY A 85 7.66 -10.04 -4.16
C GLY A 85 8.22 -10.03 -2.73
N VAL A 86 8.78 -11.18 -2.33
CA VAL A 86 9.32 -11.41 -0.99
C VAL A 86 10.43 -10.42 -0.63
N LEU A 87 11.30 -10.09 -1.60
CA LEU A 87 12.39 -9.13 -1.39
C LEU A 87 11.91 -7.69 -1.15
N SER A 88 10.68 -7.38 -1.55
CA SER A 88 10.03 -6.08 -1.30
C SER A 88 9.22 -6.06 0.00
N GLY A 89 9.26 -7.14 0.80
CA GLY A 89 8.50 -7.24 2.05
C GLY A 89 7.06 -7.73 1.88
N GLN A 90 6.71 -8.35 0.73
CA GLN A 90 5.40 -8.99 0.58
C GLN A 90 5.36 -10.32 1.36
N THR A 91 4.69 -10.31 2.52
CA THR A 91 4.58 -11.48 3.40
C THR A 91 3.28 -12.28 3.22
N VAL A 92 2.24 -11.64 2.66
CA VAL A 92 0.98 -12.26 2.27
C VAL A 92 0.92 -12.27 0.75
N ASN A 93 0.75 -13.45 0.16
CA ASN A 93 0.75 -13.63 -1.30
C ASN A 93 -0.63 -13.28 -1.91
N HIS A 94 -1.12 -12.11 -1.55
CA HIS A 94 -2.32 -11.48 -2.09
C HIS A 94 -2.08 -9.97 -2.08
N LEU A 95 -2.19 -9.30 -3.22
CA LEU A 95 -2.02 -7.86 -3.38
C LEU A 95 -2.92 -7.11 -2.38
N HIS A 96 -2.34 -6.15 -1.66
CA HIS A 96 -3.09 -5.28 -0.78
C HIS A 96 -2.44 -3.91 -0.69
N LEU A 97 -3.26 -2.87 -0.85
CA LEU A 97 -2.85 -1.50 -0.64
C LEU A 97 -3.05 -1.13 0.83
N HIS A 98 -1.96 -0.80 1.50
CA HIS A 98 -1.95 -0.17 2.80
C HIS A 98 -2.32 1.31 2.70
N ILE A 99 -3.20 1.77 3.58
CA ILE A 99 -3.50 3.20 3.81
C ILE A 99 -3.23 3.52 5.28
N LEU A 100 -2.25 4.39 5.53
CA LEU A 100 -1.82 4.79 6.87
C LEU A 100 -2.13 6.27 7.07
N PRO A 101 -3.14 6.64 7.86
CA PRO A 101 -3.35 8.03 8.25
C PRO A 101 -2.23 8.48 9.18
N ARG A 102 -1.67 9.66 8.92
CA ARG A 102 -0.53 10.20 9.66
C ARG A 102 -0.94 11.40 10.50
N ILE A 103 -0.48 11.45 11.74
CA ILE A 103 -0.60 12.61 12.63
C ILE A 103 0.78 13.00 13.18
N LYS A 104 0.89 14.19 13.75
CA LYS A 104 2.15 14.64 14.34
C LYS A 104 2.54 13.69 15.49
N ASN A 105 3.79 13.24 15.49
CA ASN A 105 4.35 12.33 16.50
C ASN A 105 3.62 10.98 16.64
N ASP A 106 2.99 10.48 15.58
CA ASP A 106 2.48 9.10 15.60
C ASP A 106 3.61 8.06 15.75
N THR A 107 3.21 6.82 16.02
CA THR A 107 4.11 5.67 16.13
C THR A 107 4.69 5.24 14.78
N GLY A 108 4.27 5.87 13.68
CA GLY A 108 4.81 5.62 12.36
C GLY A 108 6.26 6.08 12.34
N ILE A 109 7.14 5.19 11.87
CA ILE A 109 8.57 5.48 11.78
C ILE A 109 8.76 6.68 10.84
N THR A 110 9.22 7.81 11.39
CA THR A 110 9.59 9.03 10.63
C THR A 110 11.09 9.32 10.69
N LYS A 111 11.83 8.59 11.55
CA LYS A 111 13.28 8.69 11.78
C LYS A 111 13.82 7.27 11.93
N TYR A 112 14.98 6.97 11.33
CA TYR A 112 15.30 5.65 10.78
C TYR A 112 16.43 4.91 11.51
N GLU A 113 16.26 3.59 11.66
CA GLU A 113 17.26 2.51 11.80
C GLU A 113 16.85 1.40 10.80
N PRO A 114 17.76 0.55 10.27
CA PRO A 114 17.68 0.06 8.89
C PRO A 114 16.61 -1.01 8.58
N ARG A 115 15.74 -0.64 7.63
CA ARG A 115 14.60 -1.33 6.96
C ARG A 115 13.30 -1.18 7.79
N GLU A 116 12.14 -0.77 7.26
CA GLU A 116 11.42 -1.22 6.06
C GLU A 116 10.37 -0.16 5.61
N PHE A 117 10.41 0.24 4.33
CA PHE A 117 9.45 1.05 3.55
C PHE A 117 9.75 2.55 3.31
N LEU A 118 10.13 2.85 2.05
CA LEU A 118 10.20 4.13 1.31
C LEU A 118 10.77 5.38 2.00
N TYR A 119 11.63 5.23 3.00
CA TYR A 119 12.47 6.31 3.51
C TYR A 119 13.93 5.84 3.61
N ARG A 120 14.83 6.48 2.86
CA ARG A 120 16.28 6.27 2.94
C ARG A 120 16.92 7.58 3.44
N PRO A 121 17.35 7.64 4.72
CA PRO A 121 17.92 8.87 5.30
C PRO A 121 19.29 9.21 4.71
N GLY A 122 19.70 10.46 4.90
CA GLY A 122 21.03 10.98 4.53
C GLY A 122 21.06 11.79 3.23
N ILE A 123 22.14 12.56 3.05
CA ILE A 123 22.46 13.20 1.77
C ILE A 123 22.84 12.09 0.80
N ARG A 124 22.19 12.07 -0.37
CA ARG A 124 22.56 11.16 -1.44
C ARG A 124 23.57 11.84 -2.36
N PRO A 125 24.59 11.13 -2.84
CA PRO A 125 25.35 11.64 -3.97
C PRO A 125 24.37 11.90 -5.12
N ILE A 126 24.57 13.02 -5.81
CA ILE A 126 23.83 13.28 -7.04
C ILE A 126 24.32 12.27 -8.06
N SER A 127 23.40 11.46 -8.61
CA SER A 127 23.71 10.60 -9.74
C SER A 127 24.18 11.46 -10.92
N PRO A 128 25.28 11.11 -11.61
CA PRO A 128 25.71 11.81 -12.81
C PRO A 128 24.59 11.86 -13.86
N GLU A 129 24.40 13.01 -14.51
CA GLU A 129 23.33 13.20 -15.51
C GLU A 129 23.40 12.15 -16.65
N LYS A 130 24.62 11.78 -17.05
CA LYS A 130 24.83 10.74 -18.05
C LYS A 130 24.20 9.39 -17.66
N GLU A 131 24.36 8.97 -16.39
CA GLU A 131 23.77 7.74 -15.87
C GLU A 131 22.24 7.80 -15.90
N LEU A 132 21.66 8.95 -15.53
CA LEU A 132 20.21 9.15 -15.54
C LEU A 132 19.63 9.05 -16.96
N ILE A 133 20.32 9.63 -17.96
CA ILE A 133 19.92 9.55 -19.37
C ILE A 133 20.02 8.13 -19.90
N GLU A 134 21.07 7.39 -19.55
CA GLU A 134 21.26 5.99 -19.95
C GLU A 134 20.15 5.11 -19.37
N ILE A 135 19.85 5.24 -18.07
CA ILE A 135 18.74 4.52 -17.42
C ILE A 135 17.41 4.87 -18.09
N ALA A 136 17.14 6.16 -18.33
CA ALA A 136 15.90 6.58 -18.96
C ALA A 136 15.73 6.01 -20.37
N SER A 137 16.82 5.95 -21.15
CA SER A 137 16.82 5.41 -22.50
C SER A 137 16.59 3.90 -22.49
N LEU A 138 17.28 3.19 -21.58
CA LEU A 138 17.12 1.75 -21.40
C LEU A 138 15.67 1.39 -21.06
N VAL A 139 15.06 2.10 -20.10
CA VAL A 139 13.67 1.83 -19.70
C VAL A 139 12.71 2.13 -20.86
N LYS A 140 12.84 3.28 -21.53
CA LYS A 140 11.95 3.66 -22.65
C LYS A 140 11.97 2.65 -23.79
N ASN A 141 13.12 2.05 -24.08
CA ASN A 141 13.25 1.05 -25.14
C ASN A 141 12.64 -0.32 -24.78
N ASN A 142 12.19 -0.50 -23.53
CA ASN A 142 11.60 -1.73 -23.01
C ASN A 142 10.21 -1.49 -22.38
N LEU A 143 9.56 -0.38 -22.70
CA LEU A 143 8.14 -0.12 -22.38
C LEU A 143 7.19 -0.85 -23.34
#